data_AF-A0A2C8YW68-F1
#
_entry.id   AF-A0A2C8YW68-F1
#
_cell.length_a   1.000
_cell.length_b   1.000
_cell.length_c   1.000
_cell.angle_alpha   90.00
_cell.angle_beta   90.00
_cell.angle_gamma   90.00
#
_symmetry.space_group_name_H-M   'P 1'
#
loop_
_entity.id
_entity.type
_entity.pdbx_description
1 polymer ?
#
loop_
_entity_poly.entity_id
_entity_poly.type
_entity_poly.pdbx_seq_one_letter_code
_entity_poly.pdbx_strand_id
1 'polypeptide(L)'
;MRGSRAVVAVLLLVCALFAADLFVLPAVTPELKAKASEYYNNECKGCHRWARKFAAPPMKDNVAQYVENPEALVQYLMKPEPKHPDQWDPMEISPMSEADAKMMASWLLYILEHPDDPGRPK
;
A
#
# COMPACT_ATOMS: atom_id res chain seq x y z
N MET A 1 -43.72 -9.36 -31.49
CA MET A 1 -42.85 -9.62 -30.31
C MET A 1 -41.40 -9.80 -30.78
N ARG A 2 -40.62 -8.72 -30.92
CA ARG A 2 -39.21 -8.76 -31.39
C ARG A 2 -38.24 -7.92 -30.53
N GLY A 3 -38.73 -7.29 -29.44
CA GLY A 3 -37.94 -6.37 -28.61
C GLY A 3 -37.17 -7.00 -27.45
N SER A 4 -37.61 -8.16 -26.94
CA SER A 4 -37.07 -8.71 -25.67
C SER A 4 -35.67 -9.30 -25.77
N ARG A 5 -35.25 -9.78 -26.95
CA ARG A 5 -33.91 -10.38 -27.14
C ARG A 5 -32.80 -9.33 -27.26
N ALA A 6 -33.10 -8.17 -27.86
CA ALA A 6 -32.14 -7.08 -27.99
C ALA A 6 -31.86 -6.40 -26.65
N VAL A 7 -32.89 -6.23 -25.81
CA VAL A 7 -32.75 -5.62 -24.48
C VAL A 7 -31.92 -6.50 -23.54
N VAL A 8 -32.08 -7.82 -23.59
CA VAL A 8 -31.28 -8.78 -22.79
C VAL A 8 -29.82 -8.81 -23.26
N ALA A 9 -29.57 -8.73 -24.57
CA ALA A 9 -28.21 -8.70 -25.11
C ALA A 9 -27.45 -7.41 -24.76
N VAL A 10 -28.15 -6.26 -24.71
CA VAL A 10 -27.56 -4.98 -24.30
C VAL A 10 -27.26 -4.94 -22.80
N LEU A 11 -28.14 -5.51 -21.95
CA LEU A 11 -27.93 -5.59 -20.50
C LEU A 11 -26.73 -6.48 -20.13
N LEU A 12 -26.50 -7.58 -20.84
CA LEU A 12 -25.33 -8.45 -20.61
C LEU A 12 -24.01 -7.81 -21.08
N LEU A 13 -24.04 -6.93 -22.08
CA LEU A 13 -22.86 -6.21 -22.55
C LEU A 13 -22.39 -5.12 -21.57
N VAL A 14 -23.31 -4.53 -20.80
CA VAL A 14 -23.00 -3.50 -19.80
C VAL A 14 -22.29 -4.09 -18.57
N CYS A 15 -22.56 -5.34 -18.20
CA CYS A 15 -21.85 -6.01 -17.09
C CYS A 15 -20.39 -6.35 -17.43
N ALA A 16 -20.06 -6.59 -18.71
CA ALA A 16 -18.69 -6.87 -19.14
C ALA A 16 -17.80 -5.62 -19.25
N LEU A 17 -18.39 -4.42 -19.20
CA LEU A 17 -17.67 -3.15 -19.25
C LEU A 17 -17.24 -2.64 -17.86
N PHE A 18 -17.70 -3.28 -16.79
CA PHE A 18 -17.11 -3.14 -15.46
C PHE A 18 -16.04 -4.22 -15.26
N ALA A 19 -14.97 -4.16 -16.05
CA ALA A 19 -13.69 -4.62 -15.56
C ALA A 19 -13.33 -3.68 -14.39
N ALA A 20 -13.89 -3.96 -13.21
CA ALA A 20 -13.45 -3.30 -11.99
C ALA A 20 -11.94 -3.53 -11.92
N ASP A 21 -11.16 -2.45 -11.92
CA ASP A 21 -9.76 -2.48 -11.53
C ASP A 21 -9.73 -3.01 -10.09
N LEU A 22 -9.67 -4.33 -9.96
CA LEU A 22 -9.64 -5.00 -8.67
C LEU A 22 -8.31 -4.60 -8.04
N PHE A 23 -8.38 -3.76 -7.02
CA PHE A 23 -7.22 -3.47 -6.18
C PHE A 23 -6.76 -4.78 -5.53
N VAL A 24 -5.55 -5.21 -5.88
CA VAL A 24 -4.92 -6.41 -5.33
C VAL A 24 -3.48 -6.06 -4.97
N LEU A 25 -3.10 -6.39 -3.74
CA LEU A 25 -1.71 -6.36 -3.30
C LEU A 25 -0.98 -7.63 -3.76
N PRO A 26 0.30 -7.54 -4.16
CA PRO A 26 1.08 -8.72 -4.52
C PRO A 26 1.25 -9.65 -3.31
N ALA A 27 1.38 -10.95 -3.58
CA ALA A 27 1.68 -11.94 -2.56
C ALA A 27 3.07 -11.69 -1.95
N VAL A 28 3.19 -11.83 -0.64
CA VAL A 28 4.46 -11.59 0.08
C VAL A 28 5.38 -12.81 -0.02
N THR A 29 6.11 -12.91 -1.13
CA THR A 29 7.13 -13.95 -1.37
C THR A 29 8.47 -13.58 -0.70
N PRO A 30 9.42 -14.52 -0.54
CA PRO A 30 10.76 -14.22 -0.04
C PRO A 30 11.49 -13.13 -0.85
N GLU A 31 11.34 -13.15 -2.18
CA GLU A 31 11.95 -12.16 -3.07
C GLU A 31 11.32 -10.77 -2.85
N LEU A 32 10.00 -10.71 -2.67
CA LEU A 32 9.31 -9.47 -2.34
C LEU A 32 9.77 -8.93 -0.99
N LYS A 33 9.88 -9.78 0.03
CA LYS A 33 10.37 -9.39 1.37
C LYS A 33 11.78 -8.81 1.29
N ALA A 34 12.68 -9.44 0.53
CA ALA A 34 14.05 -8.96 0.37
C ALA A 34 14.07 -7.56 -0.28
N LYS A 35 13.35 -7.39 -1.40
CA LYS A 35 13.28 -6.10 -2.11
C LYS A 35 12.64 -5.01 -1.26
N ALA A 36 11.52 -5.30 -0.58
CA ALA A 36 10.83 -4.35 0.27
C ALA A 36 11.66 -3.98 1.51
N SER A 37 12.35 -4.95 2.13
CA SER A 37 13.23 -4.67 3.25
C SER A 37 14.44 -3.82 2.85
N GLU A 38 15.03 -4.05 1.67
CA GLU A 38 16.11 -3.22 1.15
C GLU A 38 15.63 -1.78 0.94
N TYR A 39 14.50 -1.63 0.24
CA TYR A 39 13.88 -0.32 0.00
C TYR A 39 13.58 0.41 1.31
N TYR A 40 12.99 -0.27 2.29
CA TYR A 40 12.72 0.31 3.60
C TYR A 40 13.98 0.82 4.29
N ASN A 41 15.06 0.03 4.25
CA ASN A 41 16.32 0.41 4.90
C ASN A 41 16.96 1.64 4.25
N ASN A 42 16.81 1.79 2.93
CA ASN A 42 17.40 2.89 2.17
C ASN A 42 16.56 4.17 2.25
N GLU A 43 15.25 4.06 2.05
CA GLU A 43 14.37 5.22 1.84
C GLU A 43 13.54 5.59 3.08
N CYS A 44 13.13 4.60 3.90
CA CYS A 44 12.15 4.85 4.97
C CYS A 44 12.80 4.93 6.35
N LYS A 45 13.78 4.08 6.63
CA LYS A 45 14.35 3.85 7.98
C LYS A 45 15.09 5.05 8.55
N GLY A 46 15.59 5.94 7.68
CA GLY A 46 16.23 7.20 8.07
C GLY A 46 15.34 8.01 9.00
N CYS A 47 14.05 8.11 8.68
CA CYS A 47 13.07 8.89 9.44
C CYS A 47 12.13 8.01 10.28
N HIS A 48 11.69 6.89 9.71
CA HIS A 48 10.73 5.98 10.32
C HIS A 48 11.42 4.76 10.93
N ARG A 49 11.52 4.73 12.26
CA ARG A 49 11.83 3.48 12.97
C ARG A 49 10.57 2.65 13.11
N TRP A 50 10.71 1.34 13.12
CA TRP A 50 9.53 0.46 13.16
C TRP A 50 8.70 0.68 14.43
N ALA A 51 9.35 0.61 15.60
CA ALA A 51 8.64 0.57 16.88
C ALA A 51 8.68 1.87 17.69
N ARG A 52 9.54 2.83 17.36
CA ARG A 52 9.77 4.03 18.18
C ARG A 52 9.71 5.32 17.39
N LYS A 53 9.32 6.40 18.07
CA LYS A 53 9.40 7.75 17.54
C LYS A 53 10.86 8.16 17.38
N PHE A 54 11.19 8.80 16.27
CA PHE A 54 12.53 9.33 16.00
C PHE A 54 12.42 10.69 15.31
N ALA A 55 12.61 10.76 13.99
CA ALA A 55 12.39 11.97 13.19
C ALA A 55 10.98 12.01 12.58
N ALA A 56 10.29 10.86 12.52
CA ALA A 56 8.91 10.72 12.10
C ALA A 56 8.16 9.77 13.06
N PRO A 57 6.83 9.57 12.89
CA PRO A 57 6.09 8.59 13.67
C PRO A 57 6.65 7.17 13.52
N PRO A 58 6.45 6.30 14.54
CA PRO A 58 6.76 4.87 14.39
C PRO A 58 6.05 4.30 13.16
N MET A 59 6.78 3.56 12.32
CA MET A 59 6.21 3.01 11.09
C MET A 59 5.02 2.09 11.40
N LYS A 60 5.12 1.26 12.45
CA LYS A 60 4.03 0.34 12.82
C LYS A 60 2.71 1.08 13.07
N ASP A 61 2.78 2.26 13.71
CA ASP A 61 1.60 3.04 14.09
C ASP A 61 1.03 3.77 12.87
N ASN A 62 1.89 4.20 11.94
CA ASN A 62 1.46 4.76 10.65
C ASN A 62 0.78 3.71 9.78
N VAL A 63 1.35 2.51 9.67
CA VAL A 63 0.81 1.42 8.84
C VAL A 63 -0.50 0.89 9.40
N ALA A 64 -0.64 0.79 10.73
CA ALA A 64 -1.85 0.30 11.39
C ALA A 64 -3.14 1.05 11.01
N GLN A 65 -3.02 2.32 10.60
CA GLN A 65 -4.16 3.15 10.17
C GLN A 65 -4.78 2.67 8.84
N TYR A 66 -4.07 1.84 8.09
CA TYR A 66 -4.46 1.42 6.74
C TYR A 66 -4.85 -0.06 6.63
N VAL A 67 -4.94 -0.80 7.75
CA VAL A 67 -5.33 -2.22 7.74
C VAL A 67 -6.67 -2.43 7.04
N GLU A 68 -7.65 -1.57 7.33
CA GLU A 68 -8.99 -1.63 6.73
C GLU A 68 -9.05 -0.98 5.32
N ASN A 69 -8.01 -0.26 4.91
CA ASN A 69 -7.92 0.36 3.59
C ASN A 69 -6.48 0.34 3.04
N PRO A 70 -5.99 -0.82 2.58
CA PRO A 70 -4.63 -0.93 2.06
C PRO A 70 -4.38 -0.11 0.79
N GLU A 71 -5.42 0.16 0.01
CA GLU A 71 -5.32 1.03 -1.17
C GLU A 71 -4.93 2.46 -0.78
N ALA A 72 -5.49 2.98 0.30
CA ALA A 72 -5.09 4.29 0.81
C ALA A 72 -3.61 4.36 1.22
N LEU A 73 -3.01 3.26 1.69
CA LEU A 73 -1.56 3.21 1.94
C LEU A 73 -0.76 3.29 0.63
N VAL A 74 -1.18 2.57 -0.41
CA VAL A 74 -0.54 2.63 -1.73
C VAL A 74 -0.58 4.06 -2.27
N GLN A 75 -1.76 4.70 -2.25
CA GLN A 75 -1.92 6.08 -2.70
C GLN A 75 -1.05 7.06 -1.89
N TYR A 76 -0.99 6.85 -0.57
CA TYR A 76 -0.13 7.65 0.31
C TYR A 76 1.35 7.51 -0.05
N LEU A 77 1.84 6.29 -0.28
CA LEU A 77 3.24 6.05 -0.62
C LEU A 77 3.63 6.62 -1.99
N MET A 78 2.68 6.69 -2.93
CA MET A 78 2.89 7.33 -4.22
C MET A 78 2.98 8.86 -4.11
N LYS A 79 2.30 9.47 -3.14
CA LYS A 79 2.33 10.92 -2.94
C LYS A 79 2.18 11.27 -1.45
N PRO A 80 3.24 11.16 -0.66
CA PRO A 80 3.12 11.34 0.78
C PRO A 80 3.03 12.81 1.16
N GLU A 81 2.00 13.16 1.91
CA GLU A 81 1.84 14.46 2.55
C GLU A 81 1.74 14.26 4.08
N PRO A 82 2.36 15.12 4.91
CA PRO A 82 2.22 15.00 6.36
C PRO A 82 0.75 15.17 6.79
N LYS A 83 0.21 14.19 7.54
CA LYS A 83 -1.13 14.33 8.15
C LYS A 83 -1.14 15.34 9.31
N HIS A 84 0.01 15.55 9.94
CA HIS A 84 0.24 16.49 11.04
C HIS A 84 1.45 17.38 10.72
N PRO A 85 1.29 18.36 9.82
CA PRO A 85 2.40 19.22 9.38
C PRO A 85 2.92 20.16 10.50
N ASP A 86 2.18 20.29 11.60
CA ASP A 86 2.61 20.96 12.84
C ASP A 86 3.65 20.15 13.63
N GLN A 87 3.75 18.85 13.37
CA GLN A 87 4.62 17.92 14.11
C GLN A 87 5.72 17.31 13.26
N TRP A 88 5.54 17.21 11.94
CA TRP A 88 6.41 16.48 11.05
C TRP A 88 6.68 17.24 9.77
N ASP A 89 7.95 17.32 9.41
CA ASP A 89 8.37 17.85 8.13
C ASP A 89 7.89 16.95 6.97
N PRO A 90 7.68 17.51 5.77
CA PRO A 90 7.44 16.72 4.56
C PRO A 90 8.51 15.67 4.33
N MET A 91 8.11 14.49 3.83
CA MET A 91 9.07 13.46 3.45
C MET A 91 9.79 13.88 2.17
N GLU A 92 11.12 13.93 2.20
CA GLU A 92 11.97 14.25 1.04
C GLU A 92 12.32 13.01 0.21
N ILE A 93 11.36 12.11 0.02
CA ILE A 93 11.54 10.91 -0.83
C ILE A 93 10.97 11.16 -2.22
N SER A 94 11.55 10.51 -3.24
CA SER A 94 10.93 10.50 -4.56
C SER A 94 9.58 9.77 -4.49
N PRO A 95 8.52 10.30 -5.11
CA PRO A 95 7.25 9.59 -5.29
C PRO A 95 7.45 8.16 -5.79
N MET A 96 6.84 7.19 -5.10
CA MET A 96 6.94 5.79 -5.49
C MET A 96 6.12 5.53 -6.77
N SER A 97 6.59 4.60 -7.59
CA SER A 97 5.74 3.99 -8.62
C SER A 97 4.60 3.22 -7.96
N GLU A 98 3.47 3.04 -8.65
CA GLU A 98 2.36 2.23 -8.10
C GLU A 98 2.82 0.81 -7.77
N ALA A 99 3.68 0.22 -8.60
CA ALA A 99 4.21 -1.12 -8.39
C ALA A 99 5.06 -1.21 -7.11
N ASP A 100 5.97 -0.26 -6.88
CA ASP A 100 6.78 -0.24 -5.66
C ASP A 100 5.93 0.12 -4.44
N ALA A 101 4.94 1.01 -4.58
CA ALA A 101 4.00 1.34 -3.51
C ALA A 101 3.16 0.13 -3.09
N LYS A 102 2.65 -0.66 -4.05
CA LYS A 102 1.96 -1.93 -3.78
C LYS A 102 2.88 -2.95 -3.12
N MET A 103 4.13 -3.07 -3.58
CA MET A 103 5.14 -3.91 -2.95
C MET A 103 5.37 -3.52 -1.48
N MET A 104 5.63 -2.25 -1.22
CA MET A 104 5.86 -1.75 0.14
C MET A 104 4.62 -1.89 1.03
N ALA A 105 3.43 -1.54 0.53
CA ALA A 105 2.19 -1.70 1.27
C ALA A 105 1.93 -3.17 1.66
N SER A 106 2.11 -4.09 0.70
CA SER A 106 1.95 -5.53 0.95
C SER A 106 2.88 -6.04 2.05
N TRP A 107 4.16 -5.63 2.01
CA TRP A 107 5.14 -6.06 2.99
C TRP A 107 4.94 -5.41 4.36
N LEU A 108 4.66 -4.10 4.41
CA LEU A 108 4.44 -3.35 5.65
C LEU A 108 3.23 -3.89 6.43
N LEU A 109 2.12 -4.17 5.75
CA LEU A 109 0.94 -4.77 6.36
C LEU A 109 1.23 -6.20 6.83
N TYR A 110 1.93 -6.99 6.00
CA TYR A 110 2.32 -8.34 6.38
C TYR A 110 3.17 -8.38 7.67
N ILE A 111 4.21 -7.55 7.79
CA ILE A 111 5.08 -7.54 8.99
C ILE A 111 4.38 -6.93 10.23
N LEU A 112 3.30 -6.16 10.03
CA LEU A 112 2.44 -5.71 11.12
C LEU A 112 1.67 -6.88 11.72
N GLU A 113 1.14 -7.77 10.88
CA GLU A 113 0.38 -8.97 11.27
C GLU A 113 1.29 -10.13 11.74
N HIS A 114 2.55 -10.15 11.30
CA HIS A 114 3.52 -11.22 11.59
C HIS A 114 4.71 -10.67 12.39
N PRO A 115 4.54 -10.38 13.69
CA PRO A 115 5.57 -9.73 14.51
C PRO A 115 6.84 -10.55 14.69
N ASP A 116 6.76 -11.88 14.50
CA ASP A 116 7.88 -12.80 14.63
C ASP A 116 8.62 -13.04 13.30
N ASP A 117 8.22 -12.37 12.21
CA ASP A 117 8.91 -12.48 10.93
C ASP A 117 10.37 -11.97 11.05
N PRO A 118 11.37 -12.78 10.66
CA PRO A 118 12.78 -12.40 10.80
C PRO A 118 13.18 -11.20 9.94
N GLY A 119 12.41 -10.87 8.91
CA GLY A 119 12.58 -9.72 8.04
C GLY A 119 11.98 -8.43 8.60
N ARG A 120 11.34 -8.44 9.78
CA ARG A 120 10.78 -7.23 10.38
C ARG A 120 11.89 -6.24 10.76
N PRO A 121 11.80 -4.95 10.36
CA PRO A 121 12.77 -3.96 10.78
C PRO A 121 12.80 -3.77 12.30
N LYS A 122 14.00 -3.59 12.86
CA LYS A 122 14.23 -3.33 14.28
C LYS A 122 14.12 -1.85 14.61
#